data_AF-A0A0D0BEE8-F1
#
_entry.id   AF-A0A0D0BEE8-F1
#
_cell.length_a   1.000
_cell.length_b   1.000
_cell.length_c   1.000
_cell.angle_alpha   90.00
_cell.angle_beta   90.00
_cell.angle_gamma   90.00
#
_symmetry.space_group_name_H-M   'P 1'
#
loop_
_entity.id
_entity.type
_entity.pdbx_description
1 polymer ?
#
loop_
_entity_poly.entity_id
_entity_poly.type
_entity_poly.pdbx_seq_one_letter_code
_entity_poly.pdbx_strand_id
1 'polypeptide(L)'
;MPTAIDSWERALRILSDHNQALCPPPGVNSAFWVPPVRNIISPVSPETVRLLFQGWLRLHEMVITQLGGGSPLHLTSKQWRSLLEVAGWRYGEPDTPTTTGKRRSEMGQLFNQLCYSSATPGIEDISRRLVSWNGTPLVLHEEIPPHIGREIIWEILELGFRNDLVMLDSMLNDSSMNPAERRSLLNACWEGTA
;
A
#
# COMPACT_ATOMS: atom_id res chain seq x y z
N MET A 1 -4.41 26.54 -2.10
CA MET A 1 -5.24 25.36 -2.43
C MET A 1 -6.44 25.85 -3.21
N PRO A 2 -6.71 25.34 -4.42
CA PRO A 2 -7.91 25.72 -5.15
C PRO A 2 -9.16 25.33 -4.36
N THR A 3 -10.19 26.16 -4.42
CA THR A 3 -11.48 25.93 -3.75
C THR A 3 -12.17 24.74 -4.40
N ALA A 4 -12.62 23.78 -3.59
CA ALA A 4 -13.36 22.63 -4.09
C ALA A 4 -14.65 23.09 -4.78
N ILE A 5 -15.02 22.44 -5.88
CA ILE A 5 -16.31 22.66 -6.54
C ILE A 5 -17.42 22.24 -5.56
N ASP A 6 -18.48 23.03 -5.38
CA ASP A 6 -19.55 22.77 -4.40
C ASP A 6 -20.15 21.35 -4.46
N SER A 7 -20.23 20.77 -5.66
CA SER A 7 -20.68 19.39 -5.86
C SER A 7 -19.69 18.36 -5.30
N TRP A 8 -18.40 18.61 -5.45
CA TRP A 8 -17.32 17.80 -4.88
C TRP A 8 -17.30 17.91 -3.36
N GLU A 9 -17.43 19.12 -2.81
CA GLU A 9 -17.51 19.31 -1.35
C GLU A 9 -18.74 18.62 -0.75
N ARG A 10 -19.90 18.72 -1.41
CA ARG A 10 -21.13 18.03 -0.97
C ARG A 10 -20.99 16.51 -1.04
N ALA A 11 -20.42 15.98 -2.12
CA ALA A 11 -20.15 14.55 -2.25
C ALA A 11 -19.18 14.08 -1.16
N LEU A 12 -18.08 14.80 -0.93
CA LEU A 12 -17.12 14.53 0.13
C LEU A 12 -17.75 14.59 1.53
N ARG A 13 -18.71 15.49 1.78
CA ARG A 13 -19.44 15.57 3.05
C ARG A 13 -20.45 14.43 3.26
N ILE A 14 -21.06 13.93 2.18
CA ILE A 14 -21.94 12.75 2.25
C ILE A 14 -21.11 11.47 2.45
N LEU A 15 -19.96 11.42 1.78
CA LEU A 15 -19.03 10.31 1.83
C LEU A 15 -18.02 10.41 2.97
N SER A 16 -17.96 11.51 3.74
CA SER A 16 -16.96 11.70 4.81
C SER A 16 -17.10 10.64 5.88
N ASP A 17 -18.35 10.27 6.17
CA ASP A 17 -18.69 9.21 7.10
C ASP A 17 -18.37 7.83 6.50
N HIS A 18 -18.40 7.67 5.18
CA HIS A 18 -18.12 6.40 4.48
C HIS A 18 -16.63 6.18 4.20
N ASN A 19 -15.88 7.26 3.99
CA ASN A 19 -14.45 7.23 3.69
C ASN A 19 -13.61 6.77 4.89
N GLN A 20 -14.17 6.84 6.10
CA GLN A 20 -13.42 6.57 7.34
C GLN A 20 -14.19 5.85 8.47
N ALA A 21 -15.51 5.61 8.37
CA ALA A 21 -16.20 4.85 9.42
C ALA A 21 -15.95 3.34 9.29
N LEU A 22 -15.09 2.86 10.18
CA LEU A 22 -15.01 1.61 10.94
C LEU A 22 -15.66 0.28 10.44
N CYS A 23 -16.66 0.25 9.58
CA CYS A 23 -17.16 -0.96 8.94
C CYS A 23 -17.66 -0.63 7.51
N PRO A 24 -17.14 -1.30 6.47
CA PRO A 24 -17.75 -1.20 5.14
C PRO A 24 -19.22 -1.64 5.20
N PRO A 25 -20.10 -1.10 4.33
CA PRO A 25 -21.44 -1.64 4.16
C PRO A 25 -21.40 -3.15 3.87
N PRO A 26 -22.41 -3.93 4.29
CA PRO A 26 -22.47 -5.35 3.99
C PRO A 26 -22.31 -5.61 2.48
N GLY A 27 -21.34 -6.45 2.10
CA GLY A 27 -21.01 -6.74 0.70
C GLY A 27 -19.96 -5.83 0.07
N VAL A 28 -19.51 -4.77 0.75
CA VAL A 28 -18.44 -3.90 0.26
C VAL A 28 -17.08 -4.41 0.75
N ASN A 29 -16.17 -4.60 -0.19
CA ASN A 29 -14.81 -5.04 0.10
C ASN A 29 -13.97 -3.87 0.64
N SER A 30 -13.59 -3.91 1.92
CA SER A 30 -12.77 -2.87 2.57
C SER A 30 -11.26 -3.13 2.52
N ALA A 31 -10.81 -4.02 1.66
CA ALA A 31 -9.39 -4.25 1.47
C ALA A 31 -8.80 -3.22 0.50
N PHE A 32 -7.48 -3.09 0.58
CA PHE A 32 -6.71 -2.09 -0.14
C PHE A 32 -5.58 -2.79 -0.90
N TRP A 33 -5.27 -2.27 -2.08
CA TRP A 33 -4.16 -2.71 -2.93
C TRP A 33 -2.77 -2.30 -2.43
N VAL A 34 -2.73 -1.18 -1.70
CA VAL A 34 -1.55 -0.60 -1.06
C VAL A 34 -1.91 -0.22 0.38
N PRO A 35 -0.94 -0.10 1.30
CA PRO A 35 -1.24 0.24 2.67
C PRO A 35 -1.85 1.64 2.76
N PRO A 36 -2.98 1.83 3.46
CA PRO A 36 -3.47 3.16 3.76
C PRO A 36 -2.40 3.99 4.48
N VAL A 37 -2.12 5.21 4.04
CA VAL A 37 -1.02 6.05 4.59
C VAL A 37 -1.11 6.24 6.11
N ARG A 38 -2.33 6.31 6.67
CA ARG A 38 -2.55 6.35 8.14
C ARG A 38 -1.87 5.19 8.88
N ASN A 39 -1.72 4.04 8.24
CA ASN A 39 -1.03 2.90 8.84
C ASN A 39 0.44 3.22 9.14
N ILE A 40 1.06 4.15 8.41
CA ILE A 40 2.46 4.55 8.55
C ILE A 40 2.59 5.79 9.44
N ILE A 41 1.76 6.82 9.23
CA ILE A 41 1.94 8.15 9.85
C ILE A 41 1.16 8.36 11.15
N SER A 42 0.13 7.58 11.43
CA SER A 42 -0.70 7.76 12.65
C SER A 42 -0.06 7.32 13.98
N PRO A 43 0.97 6.44 14.05
CA PRO A 43 1.61 6.14 15.31
C PRO A 43 2.27 7.37 15.95
N VAL A 44 2.10 7.53 17.26
CA VAL A 44 2.70 8.64 18.03
C VAL A 44 4.23 8.47 18.19
N SER A 45 4.71 7.22 18.21
CA SER A 45 6.13 6.91 18.39
C SER A 45 6.89 7.11 17.07
N PRO A 46 7.89 8.01 17.00
CA PRO A 46 8.73 8.22 15.82
C PRO A 46 9.46 6.94 15.41
N GLU A 47 9.90 6.15 16.38
CA GLU A 47 10.50 4.84 16.14
C GLU A 47 9.52 3.89 15.43
N THR A 48 8.25 3.87 15.84
CA THR A 48 7.23 3.06 15.17
C THR A 48 7.01 3.53 13.74
N VAL A 49 6.92 4.84 13.50
CA VAL A 49 6.80 5.41 12.15
C VAL A 49 7.98 4.98 11.28
N ARG A 50 9.22 5.08 11.80
CA ARG A 50 10.44 4.64 11.12
C ARG A 50 10.38 3.17 10.71
N LEU A 51 10.01 2.27 11.63
CA LEU A 51 9.89 0.84 11.33
C LEU A 51 8.85 0.56 10.22
N LEU A 52 7.79 1.35 10.14
CA LEU A 52 6.74 1.15 9.15
C LEU A 52 7.12 1.62 7.77
N PHE A 53 7.86 2.73 7.68
CA PHE A 53 8.47 3.10 6.42
C PHE A 53 9.50 2.06 5.97
N GLN A 54 10.34 1.55 6.88
CA GLN A 54 11.27 0.47 6.55
C GLN A 54 10.54 -0.79 6.08
N GLY A 55 9.42 -1.13 6.72
CA GLY A 55 8.53 -2.20 6.30
C GLY A 55 7.97 -1.98 4.90
N TRP A 56 7.50 -0.77 4.59
CA TRP A 56 7.04 -0.42 3.24
C TRP A 56 8.16 -0.58 2.21
N LEU A 57 9.33 -0.01 2.47
CA LEU A 57 10.42 -0.03 1.51
C LEU A 57 10.93 -1.45 1.20
N ARG A 58 10.87 -2.37 2.18
CA ARG A 58 11.18 -3.79 1.96
C ARG A 58 10.11 -4.51 1.12
N LEU A 59 8.86 -4.11 1.28
CA LEU A 59 7.73 -4.65 0.52
C LEU A 59 7.57 -4.00 -0.85
N HIS A 60 8.13 -2.81 -1.05
CA HIS A 60 7.85 -1.90 -2.17
C HIS A 60 7.93 -2.61 -3.51
N GLU A 61 9.10 -3.16 -3.87
CA GLU A 61 9.26 -3.86 -5.15
C GLU A 61 8.30 -5.05 -5.31
N MET A 62 8.03 -5.79 -4.24
CA MET A 62 7.13 -6.95 -4.29
C MET A 62 5.69 -6.51 -4.57
N VAL A 63 5.24 -5.44 -3.89
CA VAL A 63 3.91 -4.87 -4.09
C VAL A 63 3.77 -4.28 -5.50
N ILE A 64 4.76 -3.50 -5.95
CA ILE A 64 4.76 -2.94 -7.31
C ILE A 64 4.71 -4.04 -8.37
N THR A 65 5.48 -5.12 -8.20
CA THR A 65 5.48 -6.27 -9.12
C THR A 65 4.10 -6.94 -9.18
N GLN A 66 3.44 -7.08 -8.03
CA GLN A 66 2.10 -7.67 -7.99
C GLN A 66 1.04 -6.78 -8.63
N LEU A 67 1.14 -5.46 -8.49
CA LEU A 67 0.25 -4.52 -9.19
C LEU A 67 0.42 -4.56 -10.72
N GLY A 68 1.63 -4.87 -11.21
CA GLY A 68 1.94 -4.90 -12.64
C GLY A 68 1.45 -6.11 -13.43
N GLY A 69 0.91 -7.15 -12.78
CA GLY A 69 0.43 -8.36 -13.46
C GLY A 69 0.53 -9.67 -12.66
N GLY A 70 0.91 -9.62 -11.40
CA GLY A 70 0.82 -10.76 -10.48
C GLY A 70 -0.59 -10.92 -9.90
N SER A 71 -0.73 -11.77 -8.86
CA SER A 71 -1.94 -11.83 -8.02
C SER A 71 -1.87 -10.67 -7.02
N PRO A 72 -2.67 -9.61 -7.17
CA PRO A 72 -2.45 -8.38 -6.41
C PRO A 72 -2.89 -8.54 -4.94
N LEU A 73 -2.09 -7.98 -4.01
CA LEU A 73 -2.39 -8.01 -2.59
C LEU A 73 -3.66 -7.23 -2.29
N HIS A 74 -4.68 -7.89 -1.76
CA HIS A 74 -5.91 -7.25 -1.33
C HIS A 74 -6.12 -7.46 0.17
N LEU A 75 -5.60 -6.53 0.98
CA LEU A 75 -5.54 -6.67 2.43
C LEU A 75 -6.35 -5.60 3.15
N THR A 76 -6.99 -5.96 4.26
CA THR A 76 -7.62 -4.98 5.14
C THR A 76 -6.57 -4.04 5.75
N SER A 77 -6.99 -2.84 6.20
CA SER A 77 -6.10 -1.90 6.89
C SER A 77 -5.35 -2.52 8.07
N LYS A 78 -5.99 -3.42 8.84
CA LYS A 78 -5.35 -4.13 9.97
C LYS A 78 -4.30 -5.15 9.51
N GLN A 79 -4.56 -5.86 8.40
CA GLN A 79 -3.59 -6.78 7.80
C GLN A 79 -2.40 -6.02 7.23
N TRP A 80 -2.62 -4.94 6.47
CA TRP A 80 -1.56 -4.05 6.02
C TRP A 80 -0.69 -3.53 7.16
N ARG A 81 -1.33 -3.05 8.24
CA ARG A 81 -0.60 -2.56 9.42
C ARG A 81 0.28 -3.65 10.04
N SER A 82 -0.22 -4.88 10.12
CA SER A 82 0.52 -6.01 10.66
C SER A 82 1.64 -6.48 9.72
N LEU A 83 1.42 -6.47 8.41
CA LEU A 83 2.43 -6.82 7.41
C LEU A 83 3.60 -5.83 7.42
N LEU A 84 3.31 -4.52 7.50
CA LEU A 84 4.34 -3.48 7.63
C LEU A 84 5.17 -3.66 8.90
N GLU A 85 4.57 -4.08 10.01
CA GLU A 85 5.31 -4.35 11.25
C GLU A 85 6.20 -5.58 11.18
N VAL A 86 5.72 -6.63 10.53
CA VAL A 86 6.50 -7.86 10.27
C VAL A 86 7.70 -7.52 9.38
N ALA A 87 7.47 -6.85 8.26
CA ALA A 87 8.53 -6.45 7.34
C ALA A 87 9.50 -5.43 7.97
N GLY A 88 9.00 -4.56 8.84
CA GLY A 88 9.79 -3.61 9.62
C GLY A 88 10.47 -4.21 10.86
N TRP A 89 10.40 -5.53 11.06
CA TRP A 89 11.05 -6.24 12.19
C TRP A 89 10.66 -5.73 13.57
N ARG A 90 9.41 -5.26 13.73
CA ARG A 90 8.92 -4.78 15.02
C ARG A 90 8.76 -5.90 16.06
N TYR A 91 8.83 -7.17 15.66
CA TYR A 91 8.62 -8.32 16.54
C TYR A 91 9.66 -9.42 16.32
N GLY A 92 10.15 -10.01 17.41
CA GLY A 92 10.75 -11.35 17.42
C GLY A 92 9.69 -12.46 17.33
N GLU A 93 10.10 -13.72 17.51
CA GLU A 93 9.26 -14.92 17.30
C GLU A 93 7.83 -14.81 17.89
N PRO A 94 6.81 -15.29 17.14
CA PRO A 94 5.41 -15.09 17.49
C PRO A 94 4.96 -16.06 18.58
N ASP A 95 5.24 -15.76 19.85
CA ASP A 95 4.96 -16.68 20.97
C ASP A 95 3.78 -16.25 21.86
N THR A 96 2.64 -15.86 21.26
CA THR A 96 1.41 -15.68 22.06
C THR A 96 0.13 -16.18 21.36
N PRO A 97 -0.71 -17.00 22.05
CA PRO A 97 -1.98 -17.52 21.52
C PRO A 97 -3.09 -16.45 21.57
N THR A 98 -2.84 -15.26 21.01
CA THR A 98 -3.81 -14.18 20.91
C THR A 98 -4.27 -13.98 19.47
N THR A 99 -5.45 -13.39 19.25
CA THR A 99 -5.93 -13.02 17.90
C THR A 99 -4.92 -12.13 17.15
N THR A 100 -4.19 -11.29 17.89
CA THR A 100 -3.11 -10.46 17.37
C THR A 100 -1.89 -11.30 16.98
N GLY A 101 -1.49 -12.27 17.81
CA GLY A 101 -0.41 -13.22 17.51
C GLY A 101 -0.70 -14.05 16.26
N LYS A 102 -1.93 -14.56 16.12
CA LYS A 102 -2.36 -15.29 14.92
C LYS A 102 -2.25 -14.43 13.66
N ARG A 103 -2.77 -13.20 13.68
CA ARG A 103 -2.67 -12.28 12.54
C ARG A 103 -1.21 -11.98 12.17
N ARG A 104 -0.34 -11.80 13.16
CA ARG A 104 1.09 -11.58 12.91
C ARG A 104 1.75 -12.79 12.27
N SER A 105 1.44 -14.00 12.73
CA SER A 105 1.93 -15.24 12.14
C SER A 105 1.47 -15.39 10.69
N GLU A 106 0.18 -15.15 10.41
CA GLU A 106 -0.38 -15.14 9.04
C GLU A 106 0.34 -14.12 8.14
N MET A 107 0.59 -12.90 8.63
CA MET A 107 1.31 -11.89 7.85
C MET A 107 2.81 -12.19 7.71
N GLY A 108 3.41 -12.92 8.65
CA GLY A 108 4.76 -13.48 8.55
C GLY A 108 4.86 -14.50 7.42
N GLN A 109 3.89 -15.42 7.35
CA GLN A 109 3.81 -16.39 6.26
C GLN A 109 3.59 -15.71 4.90
N LEU A 110 2.70 -14.72 4.84
CA LEU A 110 2.49 -13.93 3.63
C LEU A 110 3.77 -13.19 3.21
N PHE A 111 4.46 -12.54 4.14
CA PHE A 111 5.74 -11.88 3.87
C PHE A 111 6.76 -12.87 3.28
N ASN A 112 6.92 -14.04 3.89
CA ASN A 112 7.81 -15.07 3.38
C ASN A 112 7.39 -15.54 1.98
N GLN A 113 6.09 -15.70 1.70
CA GLN A 113 5.60 -16.06 0.36
C GLN A 113 5.95 -14.99 -0.69
N LEU A 114 5.78 -13.71 -0.35
CA LEU A 114 6.15 -12.58 -1.23
C LEU A 114 7.65 -12.59 -1.53
N CYS A 115 8.45 -12.82 -0.50
CA CYS A 115 9.89 -13.01 -0.58
C CYS A 115 10.27 -14.14 -1.57
N TYR A 116 9.67 -15.33 -1.44
CA TYR A 116 9.94 -16.45 -2.34
C TYR A 116 9.47 -16.24 -3.78
N SER A 117 8.37 -15.50 -3.97
CA SER A 117 7.80 -15.26 -5.30
C SER A 117 8.55 -14.16 -6.08
N SER A 118 9.28 -13.29 -5.38
CA SER A 118 10.02 -12.17 -5.95
C SER A 118 11.51 -12.44 -6.14
N ALA A 119 12.06 -13.46 -5.47
CA ALA A 119 13.47 -13.80 -5.56
C ALA A 119 13.78 -14.59 -6.85
N THR A 120 14.69 -14.06 -7.68
CA THR A 120 15.50 -14.88 -8.59
C THR A 120 16.24 -15.95 -7.78
N PRO A 121 16.33 -17.21 -8.26
CA PRO A 121 16.89 -18.30 -7.48
C PRO A 121 18.37 -18.03 -7.15
N GLY A 122 18.62 -17.76 -5.87
CA GLY A 122 19.93 -17.52 -5.29
C GLY A 122 20.20 -16.04 -5.04
N ILE A 123 19.80 -15.51 -3.89
CA ILE A 123 20.48 -14.46 -3.11
C ILE A 123 19.75 -14.29 -1.78
N GLU A 124 20.57 -14.30 -0.73
CA GLU A 124 20.44 -13.78 0.64
C GLU A 124 19.07 -13.49 1.24
N ASP A 125 18.93 -13.94 2.49
CA ASP A 125 17.89 -13.57 3.43
C ASP A 125 17.47 -12.10 3.27
N ILE A 126 16.23 -11.88 2.84
CA ILE A 126 15.65 -10.55 2.60
C ILE A 126 15.70 -9.67 3.87
N SER A 127 15.94 -10.29 5.03
CA SER A 127 16.33 -9.59 6.26
C SER A 127 17.54 -8.66 6.09
N ARG A 128 18.52 -9.04 5.26
CA ARG A 128 19.78 -8.32 4.98
C ARG A 128 19.74 -7.42 3.76
N ARG A 129 18.66 -7.45 2.99
CA ARG A 129 18.55 -6.62 1.78
C ARG A 129 18.61 -5.15 2.17
N LEU A 130 19.63 -4.47 1.66
CA LEU A 130 19.77 -3.02 1.79
C LEU A 130 18.52 -2.36 1.22
N VAL A 131 17.88 -1.55 2.05
CA VAL A 131 16.71 -0.80 1.65
C VAL A 131 17.19 0.41 0.85
N SER A 132 16.61 0.66 -0.32
CA SER A 132 16.96 1.84 -1.13
C SER A 132 15.70 2.52 -1.64
N TRP A 133 15.80 3.82 -1.91
CA TRP A 133 14.75 4.61 -2.54
C TRP A 133 15.34 5.33 -3.75
N ASN A 134 14.80 5.08 -4.94
CA ASN A 134 15.32 5.64 -6.19
C ASN A 134 16.84 5.47 -6.37
N GLY A 135 17.36 4.28 -6.02
CA GLY A 135 18.79 3.96 -6.07
C GLY A 135 19.64 4.57 -4.95
N THR A 136 19.05 5.37 -4.07
CA THR A 136 19.72 5.89 -2.87
C THR A 136 19.63 4.87 -1.74
N PRO A 137 20.73 4.27 -1.27
CA PRO A 137 20.70 3.35 -0.15
C PRO A 137 20.31 4.10 1.13
N LEU A 138 19.43 3.50 1.92
CA LEU A 138 18.98 4.01 3.21
C LEU A 138 19.58 3.16 4.32
N VAL A 139 20.20 3.81 5.29
CA VAL A 139 20.79 3.13 6.43
C VAL A 139 19.68 2.63 7.34
N LEU A 140 19.68 1.32 7.59
CA LEU A 140 18.78 0.70 8.57
C LEU A 140 19.05 1.33 9.94
N HIS A 141 18.00 1.70 10.66
CA HIS A 141 18.01 2.35 11.97
C HIS A 141 18.26 3.87 12.02
N GLU A 142 18.49 4.54 10.90
CA GLU A 142 18.47 6.01 10.86
C GLU A 142 17.06 6.56 10.61
N GLU A 143 16.85 7.83 10.97
CA GLU A 143 15.61 8.53 10.60
C GLU A 143 15.55 8.71 9.08
N ILE A 144 14.34 8.55 8.52
CA ILE A 144 14.15 8.73 7.09
C ILE A 144 14.13 10.23 6.78
N PRO A 145 14.94 10.70 5.82
CA PRO A 145 14.93 12.10 5.43
C PRO A 145 13.51 12.59 5.08
N PRO A 146 13.07 13.77 5.56
CA PRO A 146 11.68 14.21 5.38
C PRO A 146 11.21 14.31 3.92
N HIS A 147 12.12 14.60 2.99
CA HIS A 147 11.80 14.65 1.56
C HIS A 147 11.49 13.24 1.01
N ILE A 148 12.29 12.23 1.35
CA ILE A 148 12.05 10.83 1.00
C ILE A 148 10.74 10.33 1.61
N GLY A 149 10.48 10.68 2.88
CA GLY A 149 9.20 10.34 3.52
C GLY A 149 7.99 10.90 2.78
N ARG A 150 8.08 12.13 2.25
CA ARG A 150 7.02 12.75 1.44
C ARG A 150 6.86 12.05 0.09
N GLU A 151 7.95 11.70 -0.58
CA GLU A 151 7.93 10.95 -1.85
C GLU A 151 7.26 9.59 -1.68
N ILE A 152 7.61 8.85 -0.64
CA ILE A 152 6.99 7.55 -0.32
C ILE A 152 5.49 7.71 -0.07
N ILE A 153 5.09 8.70 0.74
CA ILE A 153 3.67 8.96 1.02
C ILE A 153 2.93 9.30 -0.28
N TRP A 154 3.52 10.16 -1.11
CA TRP A 154 2.94 10.55 -2.38
C TRP A 154 2.76 9.35 -3.30
N GLU A 155 3.77 8.48 -3.44
CA GLU A 155 3.70 7.27 -4.25
C GLU A 155 2.58 6.34 -3.79
N ILE A 156 2.47 6.08 -2.48
CA ILE A 156 1.40 5.23 -1.92
C ILE A 156 0.01 5.81 -2.23
N LEU A 157 -0.16 7.13 -2.08
CA LEU A 157 -1.44 7.79 -2.39
C LEU A 157 -1.77 7.71 -3.87
N GLU A 158 -0.79 8.00 -4.73
CA GLU A 158 -0.93 7.97 -6.18
C GLU A 158 -1.28 6.56 -6.68
N LEU A 159 -0.56 5.53 -6.22
CA LEU A 159 -0.83 4.13 -6.54
C LEU A 159 -2.22 3.69 -6.06
N GLY A 160 -2.60 4.06 -4.83
CA GLY A 160 -3.92 3.76 -4.29
C GLY A 160 -5.02 4.38 -5.14
N PHE A 161 -4.90 5.68 -5.42
CA PHE A 161 -5.86 6.42 -6.23
C PHE A 161 -6.00 5.85 -7.64
N ARG A 162 -4.88 5.56 -8.33
CA ARG A 162 -4.92 4.98 -9.69
C ARG A 162 -5.60 3.61 -9.70
N ASN A 163 -5.30 2.75 -8.73
CA ASN A 163 -5.94 1.44 -8.62
C ASN A 163 -7.45 1.56 -8.36
N ASP A 164 -7.85 2.48 -7.47
CA ASP A 164 -9.27 2.73 -7.20
C ASP A 164 -10.00 3.26 -8.45
N LEU A 165 -9.36 4.13 -9.24
CA LEU A 165 -9.96 4.60 -10.51
C LEU A 165 -10.07 3.47 -11.53
N VAL A 166 -9.02 2.66 -11.71
CA VAL A 166 -9.05 1.51 -12.63
C VAL A 166 -10.14 0.51 -12.22
N MET A 167 -10.28 0.24 -10.93
CA MET A 167 -11.34 -0.61 -10.41
C MET A 167 -12.73 -0.02 -10.69
N LEU A 168 -12.93 1.26 -10.38
CA LEU A 168 -14.21 1.94 -10.65
C LEU A 168 -14.56 1.91 -12.13
N ASP A 169 -13.60 2.24 -12.98
CA ASP A 169 -13.71 2.19 -14.44
C ASP A 169 -14.08 0.78 -14.94
N SER A 170 -13.52 -0.27 -14.33
CA SER A 170 -13.84 -1.66 -14.67
C SER A 170 -15.26 -2.06 -14.27
N MET A 171 -15.78 -1.57 -13.14
CA MET A 171 -17.13 -1.88 -12.67
C MET A 171 -18.22 -1.15 -13.47
N LEU A 172 -17.92 0.07 -13.95
CA LEU A 172 -18.84 0.88 -14.74
C LEU A 172 -18.72 0.61 -16.25
N ASN A 173 -17.84 -0.31 -16.65
CA ASN A 173 -17.59 -0.57 -18.05
C ASN A 173 -18.69 -1.44 -18.68
N ASP A 174 -19.65 -0.79 -19.32
CA ASP A 174 -20.62 -1.47 -20.20
C ASP A 174 -20.23 -1.38 -21.69
N SER A 175 -19.01 -0.89 -22.00
CA SER A 175 -18.55 -0.71 -23.38
C SER A 175 -17.97 -2.00 -23.96
N SER A 176 -18.14 -2.18 -25.27
CA SER A 176 -17.47 -3.25 -26.05
C SER A 176 -16.03 -2.89 -26.45
N MET A 177 -15.41 -1.91 -25.78
CA MET A 177 -14.08 -1.42 -26.11
C MET A 177 -13.01 -2.46 -25.78
N ASN A 178 -11.98 -2.55 -26.61
CA ASN A 178 -10.84 -3.43 -26.34
C ASN A 178 -10.12 -3.00 -25.04
N PRO A 179 -9.76 -3.94 -24.13
CA PRO A 179 -9.00 -3.65 -22.92
C PRO A 179 -7.72 -2.84 -23.13
N ALA A 180 -7.01 -3.05 -24.24
CA ALA A 180 -5.78 -2.32 -24.54
C ALA A 180 -6.04 -0.84 -24.89
N GLU A 181 -7.09 -0.58 -25.68
CA GLU A 181 -7.51 0.78 -26.04
C GLU A 181 -7.99 1.53 -24.80
N ARG A 182 -8.78 0.87 -23.95
CA ARG A 182 -9.27 1.43 -22.69
C ARG A 182 -8.12 1.78 -21.73
N ARG A 183 -7.12 0.90 -21.61
CA ARG A 183 -5.91 1.17 -20.83
C ARG A 183 -5.14 2.38 -21.35
N SER A 184 -5.07 2.54 -22.68
CA SER A 184 -4.45 3.73 -23.30
C SER A 184 -5.18 5.01 -22.90
N LEU A 185 -6.52 5.02 -22.96
CA LEU A 185 -7.33 6.17 -22.55
C LEU A 185 -7.17 6.50 -21.06
N LEU A 186 -7.16 5.49 -20.19
CA LEU A 186 -6.91 5.69 -18.76
C LEU A 186 -5.50 6.26 -18.51
N ASN A 187 -4.49 5.77 -19.22
CA ASN A 187 -3.14 6.30 -19.11
C ASN A 187 -3.04 7.76 -19.57
N ALA A 188 -3.75 8.13 -20.63
CA ALA A 188 -3.81 9.51 -21.11
C ALA A 188 -4.42 10.48 -20.09
N CYS A 189 -5.26 10.01 -19.15
CA CYS A 189 -5.74 10.85 -18.06
C CYS A 189 -4.65 11.25 -17.05
N TRP A 190 -3.52 10.53 -17.03
CA TRP A 190 -2.46 10.69 -16.02
C TRP A 190 -1.24 11.45 -16.51
N GLU A 191 -0.94 11.37 -17.80
CA GLU A 191 0.27 12.00 -18.37
C GLU A 191 0.19 13.54 -18.36
N GLY A 192 -1.01 14.10 -18.09
CA GLY A 192 -1.27 15.52 -18.26
C GLY A 192 -1.24 15.86 -19.74
N THR A 193 -2.19 16.65 -20.21
CA THR A 193 -2.02 17.28 -21.52
C THR A 193 -0.90 18.30 -21.37
N ALA A 194 0.31 17.93 -21.80
CA ALA A 194 1.40 18.87 -22.02
C ALA A 194 1.06 19.85 -23.15
#